data_AF-A0AAV0YFY0-F1
#
_entry.id   AF-A0AAV0YFY0-F1
#
_cell.length_a   1.000
_cell.length_b   1.000
_cell.length_c   1.000
_cell.angle_alpha   90.00
_cell.angle_beta   90.00
_cell.angle_gamma   90.00
#
_symmetry.space_group_name_H-M   'P 1'
#
loop_
_entity.id
_entity.type
_entity.pdbx_description
1 polymer ?
#
loop_
_entity_poly.entity_id
_entity_poly.type
_entity_poly.pdbx_seq_one_letter_code
_entity_poly.pdbx_strand_id
1 'polypeptide(L)'
;MAASTYLSLSFVKMVAIEKTTKAQEYVKQMMNQYPSSQPIKLCATEKYDTLINQLKGVLIEDPDIIDMKAKYAADALDECETALAGEKIVNVSSIYTLNNNMMLLADIVRITASNI
;
A
#
# COMPACT_ATOMS: atom_id res chain seq x y z
N MET A 1 -19.71 -16.37 15.36
CA MET A 1 -18.40 -15.71 15.57
C MET A 1 -17.62 -15.55 14.26
N ALA A 2 -17.52 -16.55 13.38
CA ALA A 2 -16.79 -16.41 12.12
C ALA A 2 -17.34 -15.33 11.16
N ALA A 3 -18.67 -15.28 10.94
CA ALA A 3 -19.28 -14.38 9.94
C ALA A 3 -19.03 -12.88 10.19
N SER A 4 -18.94 -12.44 11.45
CA SER A 4 -18.65 -11.04 11.77
C SER A 4 -17.21 -10.65 11.45
N THR A 5 -16.25 -11.55 11.68
CA THR A 5 -14.83 -11.29 11.38
C THR A 5 -14.55 -11.28 9.88
N TYR A 6 -15.18 -12.17 9.12
CA TYR A 6 -15.14 -12.15 7.65
C TYR A 6 -15.71 -10.85 7.05
N LEU A 7 -16.81 -10.36 7.61
CA LEU A 7 -17.41 -9.09 7.18
C LEU A 7 -16.48 -7.91 7.50
N SER A 8 -15.88 -7.90 8.69
CA SER A 8 -14.90 -6.88 9.08
C SER A 8 -13.67 -6.87 8.17
N LEU A 9 -13.08 -8.04 7.86
CA LEU A 9 -11.95 -8.10 6.92
C LEU A 9 -12.34 -7.60 5.53
N SER A 10 -13.50 -8.03 5.03
CA SER A 10 -13.98 -7.58 3.71
C SER A 10 -14.13 -6.06 3.64
N PHE A 11 -14.69 -5.46 4.70
CA PHE A 11 -14.85 -4.00 4.80
C PHE A 11 -13.50 -3.28 4.87
N VAL A 12 -12.63 -3.68 5.80
CA VAL A 12 -11.30 -3.07 5.99
C VAL A 12 -10.48 -3.16 4.70
N LYS A 13 -10.49 -4.31 4.03
CA LYS A 13 -9.78 -4.52 2.77
C LYS A 13 -10.31 -3.63 1.65
N MET A 14 -11.62 -3.49 1.53
CA MET A 14 -12.23 -2.60 0.54
C MET A 14 -11.80 -1.15 0.77
N VAL A 15 -11.82 -0.68 2.03
CA VAL A 15 -11.34 0.66 2.38
C VAL A 15 -9.85 0.82 2.07
N ALA A 16 -9.02 -0.17 2.42
CA ALA A 16 -7.59 -0.14 2.15
C ALA A 16 -7.31 -0.03 0.64
N ILE A 17 -7.95 -0.86 -0.18
CA ILE A 17 -7.79 -0.81 -1.65
C ILE A 17 -8.20 0.56 -2.19
N GLU A 18 -9.36 1.08 -1.78
CA GLU A 18 -9.84 2.37 -2.27
C GLU A 18 -8.88 3.52 -1.91
N LYS A 19 -8.39 3.54 -0.66
CA LYS A 19 -7.46 4.57 -0.19
C LYS A 19 -6.11 4.47 -0.89
N THR A 20 -5.58 3.26 -1.07
CA THR A 20 -4.33 3.04 -1.80
C THR A 20 -4.45 3.41 -3.27
N THR A 21 -5.57 3.10 -3.93
CA THR A 21 -5.80 3.53 -5.32
C THR A 21 -5.81 5.05 -5.43
N LYS A 22 -6.50 5.76 -4.53
CA LYS A 22 -6.48 7.23 -4.50
C LYS A 22 -5.09 7.81 -4.23
N ALA A 23 -4.33 7.19 -3.34
CA ALA A 23 -2.94 7.58 -3.09
C ALA A 23 -2.07 7.35 -4.34
N GLN A 24 -2.21 6.22 -5.03
CA GLN A 24 -1.51 5.96 -6.28
C GLN A 24 -1.84 7.01 -7.36
N GLU A 25 -3.11 7.40 -7.50
CA GLU A 25 -3.52 8.46 -8.44
C GLU A 25 -2.79 9.77 -8.16
N TYR A 26 -2.63 10.15 -6.88
CA TYR A 26 -1.83 11.30 -6.49
C TYR A 26 -0.36 11.14 -6.88
N VAL A 27 0.25 9.97 -6.60
CA VAL A 27 1.65 9.72 -6.98
C VAL A 27 1.82 9.70 -8.51
N LYS A 28 0.83 9.25 -9.27
CA LYS A 28 0.78 9.35 -10.74
C LYS A 28 0.69 10.80 -11.22
N GLN A 29 -0.07 11.67 -10.54
CA GLN A 29 -0.07 13.10 -10.82
C GLN A 29 1.30 13.74 -10.56
N MET A 30 1.95 13.35 -9.46
CA MET A 30 3.31 13.77 -9.14
C MET A 30 4.32 13.31 -10.19
N MET A 31 4.19 12.07 -10.68
CA MET A 31 5.02 11.55 -11.79
C MET A 31 4.91 12.43 -13.04
N ASN A 32 3.70 12.93 -13.35
CA ASN A 32 3.50 13.82 -14.49
C ASN A 32 4.11 15.22 -14.26
N GLN A 33 4.13 15.71 -13.01
CA GLN A 33 4.76 16.98 -12.65
C GLN A 33 6.30 16.89 -12.65
N TYR A 34 6.84 15.72 -12.33
CA TYR A 34 8.28 15.47 -12.21
C TYR A 34 8.71 14.28 -13.07
N PRO A 35 8.59 14.37 -14.42
CA PRO A 35 8.77 13.23 -15.31
C PRO A 35 10.20 12.65 -15.34
N SER A 36 11.19 13.41 -14.86
CA SER A 36 12.58 12.95 -14.74
C SER A 36 12.86 12.16 -13.45
N SER A 37 11.98 12.21 -12.45
CA SER A 37 12.18 11.51 -11.18
C SER A 37 11.88 10.02 -11.34
N GLN A 38 12.94 9.22 -11.44
CA GLN A 38 12.82 7.76 -11.42
C GLN A 38 12.21 7.23 -10.10
N PRO A 39 12.54 7.79 -8.92
CA PRO A 39 11.88 7.40 -7.67
C PRO A 39 10.36 7.57 -7.68
N ILE A 40 9.87 8.74 -8.12
CA ILE A 40 8.42 8.99 -8.17
C ILE A 40 7.74 8.04 -9.17
N LYS A 41 8.39 7.78 -10.32
CA LYS A 41 7.89 6.80 -11.29
C LYS A 41 7.80 5.39 -10.71
N LEU A 42 8.86 4.91 -10.05
CA LEU A 42 8.90 3.61 -9.38
C LEU A 42 7.73 3.47 -8.38
N CYS A 43 7.53 4.49 -7.54
CA CYS A 43 6.43 4.52 -6.60
C CYS A 43 5.07 4.44 -7.33
N ALA A 44 4.86 5.28 -8.35
CA ALA A 44 3.60 5.41 -9.06
C ALA A 44 3.16 4.13 -9.81
N THR A 45 4.11 3.42 -10.43
CA THR A 45 3.80 2.36 -11.41
C THR A 45 4.17 0.95 -10.98
N GLU A 46 4.97 0.79 -9.91
CA GLU A 46 5.40 -0.53 -9.47
C GLU A 46 5.00 -0.77 -8.02
N LYS A 47 5.42 0.12 -7.11
CA LYS A 47 5.25 -0.12 -5.67
C LYS A 47 3.80 -0.02 -5.22
N TYR A 48 3.08 1.02 -5.67
CA TYR A 48 1.65 1.11 -5.38
C TYR A 48 0.84 0.01 -6.10
N ASP A 49 1.24 -0.43 -7.29
CA ASP A 49 0.58 -1.55 -7.97
C ASP A 49 0.78 -2.87 -7.20
N THR A 50 2.00 -3.15 -6.74
CA THR A 50 2.29 -4.28 -5.86
C THR A 50 1.43 -4.22 -4.61
N LEU A 51 1.41 -3.08 -3.91
CA LEU A 51 0.60 -2.90 -2.69
C LEU A 51 -0.88 -3.19 -2.94
N ILE A 52 -1.48 -2.62 -3.99
CA ILE A 52 -2.89 -2.84 -4.34
C ILE A 52 -3.14 -4.33 -4.64
N ASN A 53 -2.23 -4.99 -5.36
CA ASN A 53 -2.36 -6.40 -5.70
C ASN A 53 -2.26 -7.30 -4.47
N GLN A 54 -1.34 -7.01 -3.55
CA GLN A 54 -1.24 -7.74 -2.28
C GLN A 54 -2.52 -7.57 -1.46
N LEU A 55 -3.01 -6.33 -1.30
CA LEU A 55 -4.26 -6.05 -0.59
C LEU A 55 -5.47 -6.79 -1.18
N LYS A 56 -5.59 -6.83 -2.51
CA LYS A 56 -6.65 -7.60 -3.20
C LYS A 56 -6.57 -9.09 -2.89
N GLY A 57 -5.34 -9.60 -2.80
CA GLY A 57 -5.01 -11.00 -2.58
C GLY A 57 -5.28 -11.52 -1.17
N VAL A 58 -5.55 -10.67 -0.16
CA VAL A 58 -5.80 -11.09 1.25
C VAL A 58 -7.20 -11.71 1.44
N LEU A 59 -7.62 -12.64 0.59
CA LEU A 59 -8.91 -13.35 0.74
C LEU A 59 -8.69 -14.79 1.17
N ILE A 60 -9.01 -15.09 2.44
CA ILE A 60 -9.11 -16.46 2.99
C ILE A 60 -7.95 -17.35 2.51
N GLU A 61 -6.75 -16.79 2.61
CA GLU A 61 -5.53 -17.57 2.41
C GLU A 61 -5.07 -18.05 3.80
N ASP A 62 -4.23 -19.08 3.80
CA ASP A 62 -3.55 -19.53 5.01
C ASP A 62 -2.93 -18.32 5.75
N PRO A 63 -3.00 -18.24 7.10
CA PRO A 63 -2.34 -17.21 7.88
C PRO A 63 -0.90 -16.89 7.46
N ASP A 64 -0.13 -17.89 7.02
CA ASP A 64 1.24 -17.70 6.53
C ASP A 64 1.28 -16.91 5.21
N ILE A 65 0.30 -17.13 4.33
CA ILE A 65 0.19 -16.38 3.06
C ILE A 65 -0.27 -14.95 3.34
N ILE A 66 -1.20 -14.75 4.28
CA ILE A 66 -1.64 -13.42 4.72
C ILE A 66 -0.46 -12.60 5.23
N ASP A 67 0.38 -13.19 6.09
CA ASP A 67 1.57 -12.54 6.63
C ASP A 67 2.60 -12.24 5.53
N MET A 68 2.85 -13.20 4.63
CA MET A 68 3.74 -13.01 3.47
C MET A 68 3.28 -11.85 2.57
N LYS A 69 1.99 -11.77 2.25
CA LYS A 69 1.45 -10.68 1.41
C LYS A 69 1.51 -9.32 2.09
N ALA A 70 1.26 -9.29 3.40
CA ALA A 70 1.37 -8.06 4.17
C ALA A 70 2.83 -7.56 4.24
N LYS A 71 3.81 -8.47 4.36
CA LYS A 71 5.23 -8.14 4.24
C LYS A 71 5.57 -7.58 2.87
N TYR A 72 5.11 -8.21 1.78
CA TYR A 72 5.33 -7.69 0.43
C TYR A 72 4.67 -6.31 0.20
N ALA A 73 3.53 -6.05 0.85
CA ALA A 73 2.91 -4.73 0.83
C ALA A 73 3.76 -3.68 1.56
N ALA A 74 4.32 -4.02 2.71
CA ALA A 74 5.23 -3.15 3.47
C ALA A 74 6.55 -2.90 2.71
N ASP A 75 7.19 -3.97 2.23
CA ASP A 75 8.45 -3.91 1.46
C ASP A 75 8.30 -2.99 0.25
N ALA A 76 7.16 -3.05 -0.45
CA ALA A 76 6.91 -2.18 -1.59
C ALA A 76 6.94 -0.69 -1.20
N LEU A 77 6.36 -0.33 -0.05
CA LEU A 77 6.36 1.03 0.45
C LEU A 77 7.76 1.45 0.96
N ASP A 78 8.48 0.57 1.65
CA ASP A 78 9.85 0.81 2.10
C ASP A 78 10.82 1.03 0.92
N GLU A 79 10.67 0.25 -0.15
CA GLU A 79 11.44 0.46 -1.38
C GLU A 79 11.10 1.80 -2.05
N CYS A 80 9.83 2.22 -2.01
CA CYS A 80 9.44 3.54 -2.47
C CYS A 80 10.07 4.65 -1.60
N GLU A 81 10.02 4.53 -0.28
CA GLU A 81 10.63 5.51 0.63
C GLU A 81 12.15 5.62 0.45
N THR A 82 12.81 4.47 0.29
CA THR A 82 14.26 4.38 0.04
C THR A 82 14.63 5.06 -1.27
N ALA A 83 13.86 4.82 -2.34
CA ALA A 83 14.09 5.47 -3.62
C ALA A 83 13.91 7.00 -3.52
N LEU A 84 12.94 7.46 -2.74
CA LEU A 84 12.64 8.88 -2.55
C LEU A 84 13.68 9.60 -1.67
N ALA A 85 14.46 8.90 -0.84
CA ALA A 85 15.37 9.51 0.13
C ALA A 85 16.48 10.36 -0.49
N GLY A 86 16.84 10.09 -1.76
CA GLY A 86 17.80 10.88 -2.53
C GLY A 86 17.18 12.06 -3.30
N GLU A 87 15.85 12.17 -3.34
CA GLU A 87 15.13 13.12 -4.18
C GLU A 87 15.03 14.49 -3.50
N LYS A 88 15.41 15.56 -4.22
CA LYS A 88 15.42 16.93 -3.66
C LYS A 88 14.17 17.74 -4.03
N ILE A 89 13.08 17.06 -4.36
CA ILE A 89 11.82 17.68 -4.77
C ILE A 89 10.99 18.01 -3.52
N VAL A 90 10.59 19.28 -3.36
CA VAL A 90 9.88 19.81 -2.18
C VAL A 90 8.63 18.99 -1.81
N ASN A 91 7.93 18.48 -2.81
CA ASN A 91 6.65 17.79 -2.64
C ASN A 91 6.80 16.29 -2.30
N VAL A 92 8.00 15.75 -2.17
CA VAL A 92 8.22 14.32 -1.84
C VAL A 92 7.74 13.97 -0.42
N SER A 93 7.72 14.94 0.50
CA SER A 93 7.14 14.80 1.86
C SER A 93 5.68 14.33 1.87
N SER A 94 4.90 14.73 0.86
CA SER A 94 3.52 14.28 0.69
C SER A 94 3.43 12.79 0.36
N ILE A 95 4.38 12.28 -0.44
CA ILE A 95 4.44 10.85 -0.81
C ILE A 95 4.84 10.02 0.40
N TYR A 96 5.80 10.47 1.23
CA TYR A 96 6.11 9.82 2.51
C TYR A 96 4.89 9.71 3.42
N THR A 97 4.12 10.80 3.53
CA THR A 97 2.90 10.79 4.36
C THR A 97 1.88 9.78 3.83
N LEU A 98 1.72 9.69 2.52
CA LEU A 98 0.85 8.69 1.90
C LEU A 98 1.36 7.26 2.15
N ASN A 99 2.65 7.01 1.97
CA ASN A 99 3.25 5.69 2.21
C ASN A 99 2.99 5.21 3.65
N ASN A 100 3.25 6.06 4.64
CA ASN A 100 2.98 5.74 6.05
C ASN A 100 1.49 5.45 6.32
N ASN A 101 0.59 6.23 5.74
CA ASN A 101 -0.85 5.98 5.86
C ASN A 101 -1.26 4.65 5.22
N MET A 102 -0.66 4.30 4.08
CA MET A 102 -0.97 3.05 3.38
C MET A 102 -0.37 1.83 4.09
N MET A 103 0.80 2.00 4.71
CA MET A 103 1.42 0.97 5.56
C MET A 103 0.52 0.66 6.76
N LEU A 104 0.00 1.70 7.43
CA LEU A 104 -0.98 1.53 8.51
C LEU A 104 -2.22 0.76 8.05
N LEU A 105 -2.76 1.06 6.86
CA LEU A 105 -3.91 0.33 6.33
C LEU A 105 -3.58 -1.14 6.00
N ALA A 106 -2.39 -1.42 5.48
CA ALA A 106 -1.92 -2.78 5.23
C ALA A 106 -1.79 -3.57 6.54
N ASP A 107 -1.29 -2.94 7.61
CA ASP A 107 -1.22 -3.55 8.94
C ASP A 107 -2.60 -3.84 9.53
N ILE A 108 -3.56 -2.92 9.39
CA ILE A 108 -4.93 -3.15 9.86
C ILE A 108 -5.55 -4.33 9.11
N VAL A 109 -5.33 -4.45 7.80
CA VAL A 109 -5.78 -5.61 7.00
C VAL A 109 -5.14 -6.90 7.53
N ARG A 110 -3.82 -6.92 7.74
CA ARG A 110 -3.08 -8.07 8.26
C ARG A 110 -3.63 -8.51 9.62
N ILE A 111 -3.72 -7.59 10.57
CA ILE A 111 -4.22 -7.86 11.92
C ILE A 111 -5.66 -8.37 11.88
N THR A 112 -6.52 -7.77 11.06
CA THR A 112 -7.91 -8.21 10.93
C THR A 112 -7.99 -9.62 10.36
N ALA A 113 -7.15 -9.95 9.38
CA ALA A 113 -7.10 -11.26 8.76
C ALA A 113 -6.54 -12.35 9.69
N SER A 114 -5.54 -12.04 10.53
CA SER A 114 -4.99 -12.97 11.53
C SER A 114 -5.95 -13.30 12.69
N ASN A 115 -7.07 -12.60 12.81
CA ASN A 115 -8.08 -12.82 13.86
C ASN A 115 -9.33 -13.58 13.36
N ILE A 116 -9.31 -14.06 12.10
CA ILE A 116 -10.35 -14.92 11.51
C ILE A 116 -10.09 -16.37 11.90
#